data_AF-A0A3N2KHU8-F1
#
_entry.id   AF-A0A3N2KHU8-F1
#
_cell.length_a   1.000
_cell.length_b   1.000
_cell.length_c   1.000
_cell.angle_alpha   90.00
_cell.angle_beta   90.00
_cell.angle_gamma   90.00
#
_symmetry.space_group_name_H-M   'P 1'
#
loop_
_entity.id
_entity.type
_entity.pdbx_description
1 polymer ?
#
loop_
_entity_poly.entity_id
_entity_poly.type
_entity_poly.pdbx_seq_one_letter_code
_entity_poly.pdbx_strand_id
1 'polypeptide(L)'
;MKLTDKRFWIFEAFSVLSTALTVGLMELVDRFRLDSDVLPICIIMLTTYLIGHAVAWKSNRSCAWLKLGLTTYLFSAVALAVIFAIIFGIDWLAPTEVSDDVSADEYVGFSALDLTLVIILIWGIISFIPTMVTAFVASLCFRAKTTVATGMKLRSISLESIGVDGIAYTKSEALRIAEKYYNSNIPILGGDVYLFNNGNIKPTFDNWYCNRNNSETSYEYVARSYQVACDYIKKYPDNANIFFSIVKGHIDE
;
A
#
# COMPACT_ATOMS: atom_id res chain seq x y z
N MET A 1 -3.36 -17.89 -11.57
CA MET A 1 -2.94 -17.21 -10.33
C MET A 1 -2.33 -18.29 -9.43
N LYS A 2 -1.02 -18.23 -9.13
CA LYS A 2 -0.40 -19.30 -8.33
C LYS A 2 -0.75 -19.07 -6.86
N LEU A 3 -1.47 -20.01 -6.22
CA LEU A 3 -1.77 -20.02 -4.78
C LEU A 3 -0.50 -20.06 -3.88
N THR A 4 0.69 -20.07 -4.48
CA THR A 4 1.98 -20.11 -3.81
C THR A 4 2.55 -18.73 -3.46
N ASP A 5 1.84 -17.63 -3.74
CA ASP A 5 2.33 -16.30 -3.35
C ASP A 5 2.19 -16.11 -1.83
N LYS A 6 3.33 -16.08 -1.13
CA LYS A 6 3.40 -15.83 0.32
C LYS A 6 2.69 -14.54 0.74
N ARG A 7 2.58 -13.55 -0.15
CA ARG A 7 1.89 -12.27 0.12
C ARG A 7 0.38 -12.45 0.21
N PHE A 8 -0.20 -13.38 -0.54
CA PHE A 8 -1.61 -13.72 -0.47
C PHE A 8 -1.99 -14.27 0.90
N TRP A 9 -1.23 -15.23 1.43
CA TRP A 9 -1.48 -15.81 2.77
C TRP A 9 -1.35 -14.79 3.91
N ILE A 10 -0.43 -13.83 3.79
CA ILE A 10 -0.34 -12.71 4.73
C ILE A 10 -1.57 -11.82 4.62
N PHE A 11 -2.10 -11.64 3.41
CA PHE A 11 -3.30 -10.86 3.19
C PHE A 11 -4.56 -11.54 3.76
N GLU A 12 -4.67 -12.85 3.59
CA GLU A 12 -5.74 -13.66 4.18
C GLU A 12 -5.67 -13.66 5.72
N ALA A 13 -4.48 -13.61 6.33
CA ALA A 13 -4.36 -13.47 7.78
C ALA A 13 -4.99 -12.16 8.30
N PHE A 14 -5.06 -11.10 7.49
CA PHE A 14 -5.76 -9.87 7.87
C PHE A 14 -7.29 -10.05 7.91
N SER A 15 -7.87 -11.02 7.21
CA SER A 15 -9.31 -11.32 7.33
C SER A 15 -9.66 -11.85 8.73
N VAL A 16 -8.77 -12.68 9.31
CA VAL A 16 -8.90 -13.18 10.69
C VAL A 16 -8.78 -12.03 11.68
N LEU A 17 -7.85 -11.09 11.44
CA LEU A 17 -7.71 -9.89 12.26
C LEU A 17 -8.95 -8.98 12.16
N SER A 18 -9.51 -8.77 10.96
CA SER A 18 -10.76 -8.02 10.76
C SER A 18 -11.91 -8.66 11.52
N THR A 19 -12.00 -9.99 11.48
CA THR A 19 -13.02 -10.77 12.22
C THR A 19 -12.86 -10.57 13.73
N ALA A 20 -11.64 -10.74 14.27
CA ALA A 20 -11.36 -10.56 15.69
C ALA A 20 -11.65 -9.12 16.18
N LEU A 21 -11.29 -8.10 15.39
CA LEU A 21 -11.61 -6.70 15.68
C LEU A 21 -13.12 -6.45 15.66
N THR A 22 -13.84 -7.04 14.72
CA THR A 22 -15.31 -6.92 14.64
C THR A 22 -15.98 -7.53 15.88
N VAL A 23 -15.56 -8.74 16.27
CA VAL A 23 -16.06 -9.42 17.48
C VAL A 23 -15.75 -8.60 18.73
N GLY A 24 -14.53 -8.09 18.87
CA GLY A 24 -14.15 -7.25 20.01
C GLY A 24 -14.94 -5.94 20.09
N LEU A 25 -15.27 -5.32 18.94
CA LEU A 25 -16.16 -4.16 18.91
C LEU A 25 -17.59 -4.51 19.33
N MET A 26 -18.11 -5.66 18.91
CA MET A 26 -19.44 -6.14 19.32
C MET A 26 -19.49 -6.43 20.83
N GLU A 27 -18.45 -7.05 21.40
CA GLU A 27 -18.34 -7.29 22.84
C GLU A 27 -18.32 -5.99 23.65
N LEU A 28 -17.64 -4.95 23.13
CA LEU A 28 -17.60 -3.63 23.76
C LEU A 28 -18.95 -2.91 23.74
N VAL A 29 -19.70 -3.01 22.64
CA VAL A 29 -20.96 -2.30 22.45
C VAL A 29 -22.11 -2.97 23.22
N ASP A 30 -22.21 -4.30 23.16
CA ASP A 30 -23.41 -5.01 23.61
C ASP A 30 -23.18 -5.95 24.79
N ARG A 31 -21.98 -5.91 25.40
CA ARG A 31 -21.57 -6.87 26.44
C ARG A 31 -21.76 -8.33 25.96
N PHE A 32 -21.53 -8.53 24.66
CA PHE A 32 -21.74 -9.76 23.93
C PHE A 32 -20.82 -10.85 24.48
N ARG A 33 -21.36 -11.81 25.23
CA ARG A 33 -20.58 -12.93 25.78
C ARG A 33 -20.32 -13.94 24.68
N LEU A 34 -19.04 -14.29 24.49
CA LEU A 34 -18.61 -15.39 23.63
C LEU A 34 -19.09 -16.73 24.20
N ASP A 35 -20.34 -17.08 23.92
CA ASP A 35 -20.93 -18.39 24.19
C ASP A 35 -21.01 -19.23 22.91
N SER A 36 -21.40 -20.50 23.02
CA SER A 36 -21.51 -21.45 21.90
C SER A 36 -22.38 -20.93 20.75
N ASP A 37 -23.37 -20.10 21.05
CA ASP A 37 -24.32 -19.54 20.07
C ASP A 37 -23.69 -18.47 19.15
N VAL A 38 -22.49 -17.99 19.48
CA VAL A 38 -21.78 -16.95 18.71
C VAL A 38 -20.93 -17.54 17.58
N LEU A 39 -20.61 -18.84 17.65
CA LEU A 39 -19.75 -19.52 16.68
C LEU A 39 -20.27 -19.41 15.23
N PRO A 40 -21.56 -19.61 14.92
CA PRO A 40 -22.09 -19.45 13.57
C PRO A 40 -21.93 -18.02 13.04
N ILE A 41 -22.13 -17.02 13.90
CA ILE A 41 -21.97 -15.61 13.55
C ILE A 41 -20.49 -15.35 13.18
N CYS A 42 -19.55 -15.82 13.99
CA CYS A 42 -18.12 -15.72 13.70
C CYS A 42 -17.72 -16.37 12.36
N ILE A 43 -18.34 -17.49 12.00
CA ILE A 43 -18.10 -18.16 10.72
C ILE A 43 -18.63 -17.31 9.55
N ILE A 44 -19.83 -16.74 9.67
CA ILE A 44 -20.39 -15.83 8.66
C ILE A 44 -19.51 -14.58 8.51
N MET A 45 -19.04 -14.00 9.62
CA MET A 45 -18.12 -12.86 9.59
C MET A 45 -16.81 -13.21 8.89
N LEU A 46 -16.19 -14.33 9.25
CA LEU A 46 -14.93 -14.75 8.64
C LEU A 46 -15.09 -14.99 7.13
N THR A 47 -16.15 -15.69 6.72
CA THR A 47 -16.38 -16.00 5.30
C THR A 47 -16.59 -14.75 4.45
N THR A 48 -17.35 -13.76 4.96
CA THR A 48 -17.54 -12.48 4.25
C THR A 48 -16.24 -11.68 4.13
N TYR A 49 -15.40 -11.67 5.17
CA TYR A 49 -14.10 -11.02 5.11
C TYR A 49 -13.11 -11.75 4.19
N LEU A 50 -13.07 -13.08 4.20
CA LEU A 50 -12.25 -13.87 3.26
C LEU A 50 -12.60 -13.51 1.81
N ILE A 51 -13.88 -13.45 1.47
CA ILE A 51 -14.35 -13.06 0.12
C ILE A 51 -13.92 -11.62 -0.20
N GLY A 52 -14.17 -10.68 0.71
CA GLY A 52 -13.81 -9.28 0.54
C GLY A 52 -12.30 -9.09 0.30
N HIS A 53 -11.46 -9.74 1.10
CA HIS A 53 -10.01 -9.69 0.98
C HIS A 53 -9.52 -10.37 -0.32
N ALA A 54 -10.03 -11.56 -0.68
CA ALA A 54 -9.64 -12.23 -1.92
C ALA A 54 -9.91 -11.36 -3.16
N VAL A 55 -11.07 -10.69 -3.21
CA VAL A 55 -11.43 -9.76 -4.29
C VAL A 55 -10.57 -8.50 -4.26
N ALA A 56 -10.39 -7.88 -3.09
CA ALA A 56 -9.58 -6.67 -2.94
C ALA A 56 -8.12 -6.88 -3.36
N TRP A 57 -7.53 -8.03 -3.05
CA TRP A 57 -6.19 -8.41 -3.50
C TRP A 57 -6.10 -8.52 -5.04
N LYS A 58 -7.08 -9.17 -5.67
CA LYS A 58 -7.11 -9.32 -7.14
C LYS A 58 -7.33 -7.99 -7.85
N SER A 59 -8.22 -7.16 -7.31
CA SER A 59 -8.63 -5.89 -7.91
C SER A 59 -7.58 -4.80 -7.74
N ASN A 60 -6.88 -4.76 -6.61
CA ASN A 60 -6.02 -3.63 -6.27
C ASN A 60 -4.52 -4.00 -6.32
N ARG A 61 -3.91 -3.81 -7.50
CA ARG A 61 -2.45 -3.95 -7.66
C ARG A 61 -1.65 -2.82 -7.00
N SER A 62 -2.30 -1.73 -6.59
CA SER A 62 -1.68 -0.62 -5.86
C SER A 62 -1.93 -0.78 -4.36
N CYS A 63 -0.88 -0.71 -3.53
CA CYS A 63 -1.01 -0.78 -2.05
C CYS A 63 -1.58 0.51 -1.42
N ALA A 64 -2.46 1.22 -2.14
CA ALA A 64 -3.17 2.37 -1.62
C ALA A 64 -4.22 1.89 -0.61
N TRP A 65 -3.96 2.17 0.68
CA TRP A 65 -4.75 1.67 1.80
C TRP A 65 -6.24 2.00 1.72
N LEU A 66 -6.58 3.22 1.28
CA LEU A 66 -7.97 3.66 1.09
C LEU A 66 -8.71 2.80 0.05
N LYS A 67 -8.08 2.57 -1.11
CA LYS A 67 -8.68 1.75 -2.17
C LYS A 67 -8.84 0.31 -1.72
N LEU A 68 -7.86 -0.20 -0.97
CA LEU A 68 -7.88 -1.56 -0.45
C LEU A 68 -9.01 -1.75 0.57
N GLY A 69 -9.09 -0.86 1.56
CA GLY A 69 -10.12 -0.89 2.61
C GLY A 69 -11.53 -0.75 2.04
N LEU A 70 -11.76 0.23 1.15
CA LEU A 70 -13.08 0.42 0.54
C LEU A 70 -13.50 -0.77 -0.32
N THR A 71 -12.57 -1.37 -1.07
CA THR A 71 -12.87 -2.56 -1.88
C THR A 71 -13.23 -3.74 -0.98
N THR A 72 -12.42 -4.02 0.06
CA THR A 72 -12.72 -5.10 1.01
C THR A 72 -14.09 -4.90 1.66
N TYR A 73 -14.38 -3.69 2.14
CA TYR A 73 -15.65 -3.34 2.77
C TYR A 73 -16.85 -3.60 1.85
N LEU A 74 -16.82 -3.05 0.63
CA LEU A 74 -17.91 -3.21 -0.34
C LEU A 74 -18.16 -4.68 -0.67
N PHE A 75 -17.11 -5.45 -0.97
CA PHE A 75 -17.26 -6.85 -1.32
C PHE A 75 -17.63 -7.74 -0.13
N SER A 76 -17.23 -7.40 1.10
CA SER A 76 -17.73 -8.09 2.30
C SER A 76 -19.21 -7.83 2.56
N ALA A 77 -19.69 -6.60 2.32
CA ALA A 77 -21.11 -6.26 2.45
C ALA A 77 -21.96 -6.98 1.41
N VAL A 78 -21.49 -7.04 0.15
CA VAL A 78 -22.14 -7.82 -0.92
C VAL A 78 -22.16 -9.31 -0.57
N ALA A 79 -21.05 -9.86 -0.08
CA ALA A 79 -20.99 -11.27 0.34
C ALA A 79 -22.01 -11.57 1.45
N LEU A 80 -22.14 -10.69 2.45
CA LEU A 80 -23.12 -10.85 3.51
C LEU A 80 -24.56 -10.84 2.97
N ALA A 81 -24.88 -9.89 2.10
CA ALA A 81 -26.21 -9.81 1.48
C ALA A 81 -26.55 -11.08 0.67
N VAL A 82 -25.58 -11.63 -0.06
CA VAL A 82 -25.75 -12.89 -0.80
C VAL A 82 -25.96 -14.08 0.14
N ILE A 83 -25.22 -14.16 1.25
CA ILE A 83 -25.41 -15.23 2.25
C ILE A 83 -26.83 -15.19 2.82
N PHE A 84 -27.32 -14.02 3.23
CA PHE A 84 -28.69 -13.88 3.73
C PHE A 84 -29.74 -14.20 2.67
N ALA A 85 -29.52 -13.81 1.41
CA ALA A 85 -30.41 -14.18 0.32
C ALA A 85 -30.48 -15.71 0.10
N ILE A 86 -29.36 -16.42 0.27
CA ILE A 86 -29.32 -17.88 0.20
C ILE A 86 -30.07 -18.50 1.38
N ILE A 87 -29.85 -18.02 2.61
CA ILE A 87 -30.55 -18.50 3.81
C ILE A 87 -32.07 -18.34 3.62
N PHE A 88 -32.51 -17.15 3.21
CA PHE A 88 -33.92 -16.88 2.92
C PHE A 88 -34.49 -17.80 1.83
N GLY A 89 -33.71 -18.07 0.78
CA GLY A 89 -34.10 -19.00 -0.27
C GLY A 89 -34.24 -20.44 0.23
N ILE A 90 -33.36 -20.88 1.14
CA ILE A 90 -33.43 -22.20 1.79
C ILE A 90 -34.65 -22.29 2.69
N ASP A 91 -34.91 -21.27 3.53
CA ASP A 91 -36.08 -21.21 4.39
C ASP A 91 -37.38 -21.26 3.58
N TRP A 92 -37.41 -20.56 2.43
CA TRP A 92 -38.53 -20.62 1.50
C TRP A 92 -38.75 -22.02 0.89
N LEU A 93 -37.67 -22.77 0.65
CA LEU A 93 -37.70 -24.11 0.07
C LEU A 93 -38.00 -25.22 1.10
N ALA A 94 -37.79 -24.95 2.38
CA ALA A 94 -38.02 -25.87 3.49
C ALA A 94 -39.33 -25.51 4.20
N PRO A 95 -40.50 -25.98 3.73
CA PRO A 95 -41.77 -25.70 4.40
C PRO A 95 -41.71 -26.21 5.84
N THR A 96 -41.83 -25.30 6.79
CA THR A 96 -41.98 -25.63 8.21
C THR A 96 -43.38 -26.20 8.42
N GLU A 97 -43.46 -27.39 9.03
CA GLU A 97 -44.74 -27.92 9.52
C GLU A 97 -45.20 -27.01 10.67
N VAL A 98 -46.22 -26.20 10.41
CA VAL A 98 -46.85 -25.34 11.41
C VAL A 98 -47.64 -26.23 12.35
N SER A 99 -47.23 -26.32 13.62
CA SER A 99 -48.08 -26.90 14.67
C SER A 99 -49.21 -25.93 14.99
N ASP A 100 -50.45 -26.36 14.81
CA ASP A 100 -51.69 -25.59 14.93
C ASP A 100 -52.07 -25.17 16.37
N ASP A 101 -51.15 -24.61 17.16
CA ASP A 101 -51.45 -24.20 18.55
C ASP A 101 -50.77 -22.87 18.95
N VAL A 102 -51.14 -21.73 18.34
CA VAL A 102 -50.81 -20.40 18.90
C VAL A 102 -51.95 -19.39 18.70
N SER A 103 -52.36 -18.75 19.81
CA SER A 103 -53.43 -17.75 19.93
C SER A 103 -53.15 -16.44 19.19
N ALA A 104 -54.21 -15.83 18.64
CA ALA A 104 -54.22 -14.60 17.85
C ALA A 104 -53.96 -13.30 18.65
N ASP A 105 -52.84 -13.24 19.38
CA ASP A 105 -52.31 -11.99 19.95
C ASP A 105 -50.80 -11.87 19.73
N GLU A 106 -50.33 -12.41 18.60
CA GLU A 106 -48.93 -12.35 18.21
C GLU A 106 -48.65 -10.99 17.56
N TYR A 107 -47.83 -10.21 18.28
CA TYR A 107 -47.21 -8.97 17.84
C TYR A 107 -46.83 -9.05 16.35
N VAL A 108 -47.19 -8.04 15.56
CA VAL A 108 -46.67 -7.87 14.19
C VAL A 108 -45.18 -7.56 14.30
N GLY A 109 -44.39 -8.61 14.55
CA GLY A 109 -42.94 -8.59 14.50
C GLY A 109 -42.52 -8.29 13.07
N PHE A 110 -41.47 -7.48 12.93
CA PHE A 110 -40.85 -7.16 11.66
C PHE A 110 -40.80 -8.36 10.70
N SER A 111 -41.10 -8.14 9.42
CA SER A 111 -40.94 -9.18 8.40
C SER A 111 -39.49 -9.67 8.41
N ALA A 112 -39.24 -10.95 8.07
CA ALA A 112 -37.89 -11.51 7.97
C ALA A 112 -36.97 -10.66 7.05
N LEU A 113 -37.56 -10.02 6.04
CA LEU A 113 -36.87 -9.09 5.15
C LEU A 113 -36.44 -7.81 5.87
N ASP A 114 -37.31 -7.23 6.71
CA ASP A 114 -37.01 -6.01 7.45
C ASP A 114 -35.91 -6.26 8.50
N LEU A 115 -35.96 -7.41 9.18
CA LEU A 115 -34.91 -7.84 10.11
C LEU A 115 -33.56 -7.99 9.38
N THR A 116 -33.57 -8.58 8.17
CA THR A 116 -32.37 -8.74 7.36
C THR A 116 -31.76 -7.39 6.96
N LEU A 117 -32.59 -6.41 6.57
CA LEU A 117 -32.13 -5.06 6.24
C LEU A 117 -31.50 -4.37 7.45
N VAL A 118 -32.10 -4.51 8.63
CA VAL A 118 -31.55 -3.97 9.88
C VAL A 118 -30.19 -4.61 10.19
N ILE A 119 -30.06 -5.93 10.03
CA ILE A 119 -28.79 -6.65 10.25
C ILE A 119 -27.70 -6.16 9.28
N ILE A 120 -28.03 -5.99 7.99
CA ILE A 120 -27.07 -5.48 6.99
C ILE A 120 -26.64 -4.04 7.31
N LEU A 121 -27.55 -3.19 7.79
CA LEU A 121 -27.23 -1.82 8.18
C LEU A 121 -26.30 -1.79 9.40
N ILE A 122 -26.61 -2.56 10.44
CA ILE A 122 -25.76 -2.69 11.64
C ILE A 122 -24.38 -3.21 11.24
N TRP A 123 -24.33 -4.24 10.39
CA TRP A 123 -23.07 -4.76 9.87
C TRP A 123 -22.26 -3.72 9.11
N GLY A 124 -22.90 -2.94 8.23
CA GLY A 124 -22.22 -1.88 7.47
C GLY A 124 -21.54 -0.85 8.38
N ILE A 125 -22.19 -0.49 9.49
CA ILE A 125 -21.62 0.46 10.46
C ILE A 125 -20.44 -0.17 11.22
N ILE A 126 -20.63 -1.39 11.75
CA ILE A 126 -19.63 -2.02 12.63
C ILE A 126 -18.39 -2.48 11.84
N SER A 127 -18.57 -3.02 10.63
CA SER A 127 -17.48 -3.58 9.82
C SER A 127 -16.57 -2.52 9.17
N PHE A 128 -17.01 -1.27 9.10
CA PHE A 128 -16.23 -0.20 8.48
C PHE A 128 -14.89 0.04 9.20
N ILE A 129 -14.89 0.13 10.53
CA ILE A 129 -13.66 0.43 11.29
C ILE A 129 -12.65 -0.73 11.19
N PRO A 130 -13.02 -2.01 11.44
CA PRO A 130 -12.12 -3.14 11.26
C PRO A 130 -11.48 -3.21 9.88
N THR A 131 -12.27 -3.06 8.81
CA THR A 131 -11.76 -3.13 7.44
C THR A 131 -10.77 -2.02 7.11
N MET A 132 -11.02 -0.80 7.59
CA MET A 132 -10.12 0.33 7.39
C MET A 132 -8.81 0.17 8.18
N VAL A 133 -8.90 -0.29 9.43
CA VAL A 133 -7.72 -0.54 10.27
C VAL A 133 -6.86 -1.65 9.67
N THR A 134 -7.44 -2.77 9.26
CA THR A 134 -6.67 -3.88 8.69
C THR A 134 -6.08 -3.52 7.33
N ALA A 135 -6.78 -2.76 6.48
CA ALA A 135 -6.22 -2.24 5.24
C ALA A 135 -5.07 -1.25 5.46
N PHE A 136 -5.18 -0.39 6.48
CA PHE A 136 -4.10 0.53 6.87
C PHE A 136 -2.86 -0.23 7.35
N VAL A 137 -3.04 -1.16 8.31
CA VAL A 137 -1.94 -1.98 8.83
C VAL A 137 -1.32 -2.85 7.73
N ALA A 138 -2.14 -3.45 6.86
CA ALA A 138 -1.64 -4.19 5.70
C ALA A 138 -0.77 -3.30 4.82
N SER A 139 -1.20 -2.06 4.55
CA SER A 139 -0.42 -1.11 3.75
C SER A 139 0.92 -0.74 4.40
N LEU A 140 0.97 -0.64 5.73
CA LEU A 140 2.21 -0.40 6.48
C LEU A 140 3.12 -1.63 6.42
N CYS A 141 2.59 -2.82 6.64
CA CYS A 141 3.33 -4.07 6.57
C CYS A 141 3.90 -4.31 5.16
N PHE A 142 3.14 -4.00 4.11
CA PHE A 142 3.62 -4.09 2.73
C PHE A 142 4.60 -2.99 2.40
N ARG A 143 4.42 -1.76 2.90
CA ARG A 143 5.41 -0.69 2.74
C ARG A 143 6.72 -1.09 3.42
N ALA A 144 6.68 -1.55 4.66
CA ALA A 144 7.83 -2.03 5.42
C ALA A 144 8.49 -3.24 4.77
N LYS A 145 7.73 -4.26 4.34
CA LYS A 145 8.27 -5.41 3.60
C LYS A 145 8.81 -5.02 2.23
N THR A 146 8.25 -4.01 1.57
CA THR A 146 8.86 -3.46 0.37
C THR A 146 10.17 -2.77 0.74
N THR A 147 10.25 -2.00 1.82
CA THR A 147 11.51 -1.42 2.31
C THR A 147 12.57 -2.48 2.70
N VAL A 148 12.14 -3.64 3.19
CA VAL A 148 13.03 -4.74 3.63
C VAL A 148 13.40 -5.70 2.51
N ALA A 149 12.48 -6.09 1.63
CA ALA A 149 12.74 -6.95 0.47
C ALA A 149 13.42 -6.19 -0.67
N THR A 150 13.12 -4.90 -0.80
CA THR A 150 13.97 -3.93 -1.50
C THR A 150 14.97 -3.41 -0.47
N GLY A 151 15.72 -4.33 0.17
CA GLY A 151 16.69 -3.99 1.21
C GLY A 151 17.48 -2.79 0.74
N MET A 152 17.24 -1.64 1.37
CA MET A 152 17.84 -0.34 1.06
C MET A 152 18.48 -0.31 -0.33
N LYS A 153 17.69 -0.14 -1.41
CA LYS A 153 18.25 0.43 -2.63
C LYS A 153 18.67 1.84 -2.21
N LEU A 154 19.87 1.98 -1.61
CA LEU A 154 20.40 3.25 -1.15
C LEU A 154 20.19 4.17 -2.33
N ARG A 155 19.28 5.14 -2.21
CA ARG A 155 19.10 6.15 -3.26
C ARG A 155 20.32 7.06 -3.30
N SER A 156 21.00 7.15 -2.16
CA SER A 156 22.13 7.99 -1.85
C SER A 156 23.05 7.31 -0.81
N ILE A 157 24.35 7.56 -0.88
CA ILE A 157 25.37 7.16 0.09
C ILE A 157 26.16 8.41 0.50
N SER A 158 26.43 8.58 1.81
CA SER A 158 27.35 9.61 2.29
C SER A 158 28.78 9.27 1.88
N LEU A 159 29.51 10.26 1.36
CA LEU A 159 30.91 10.13 0.99
C LEU A 159 31.87 10.44 2.16
N GLU A 160 31.35 10.80 3.34
CA GLU A 160 32.16 11.07 4.52
C GLU A 160 33.02 9.86 4.93
N SER A 161 32.53 8.65 4.67
CA SER A 161 33.26 7.39 4.92
C SER A 161 34.58 7.28 4.15
N ILE A 162 34.74 8.05 3.07
CA ILE A 162 35.98 8.15 2.29
C ILE A 162 36.63 9.54 2.39
N GLY A 163 36.21 10.36 3.35
CA GLY A 163 36.78 11.69 3.60
C GLY A 163 36.33 12.79 2.63
N VAL A 164 35.25 12.57 1.88
CA VAL A 164 34.67 13.57 0.97
C VAL A 164 33.36 14.09 1.54
N ASP A 165 33.24 15.40 1.71
CA ASP A 165 31.96 16.02 2.07
C ASP A 165 31.02 15.99 0.87
N GLY A 166 29.94 15.22 0.99
CA GLY A 166 28.96 15.08 -0.09
C GLY A 166 28.21 13.76 -0.08
N ILE A 167 27.35 13.63 -1.09
CA ILE A 167 26.43 12.49 -1.25
C ILE A 167 26.51 12.00 -2.69
N ALA A 168 26.62 10.68 -2.87
CA ALA A 168 26.54 10.03 -4.17
C ALA A 168 25.22 9.29 -4.34
N TYR A 169 24.59 9.39 -5.51
CA TYR A 169 23.21 8.97 -5.78
C TYR A 169 23.14 7.86 -6.84
N THR A 170 22.13 7.00 -6.77
CA THR A 170 21.86 6.05 -7.87
C THR A 170 21.58 6.79 -9.17
N LYS A 171 21.81 6.13 -10.32
CA LYS A 171 21.53 6.67 -11.67
C LYS A 171 20.18 7.38 -11.78
N SER A 172 19.10 6.75 -11.32
CA SER A 172 17.74 7.34 -11.35
C SER A 172 17.59 8.58 -10.46
N GLU A 173 18.24 8.56 -9.29
CA GLU A 173 18.15 9.66 -8.33
C GLU A 173 19.04 10.84 -8.75
N ALA A 174 20.20 10.57 -9.33
CA ALA A 174 21.08 11.58 -9.91
C ALA A 174 20.38 12.35 -11.04
N LEU A 175 19.67 11.67 -11.95
CA LEU A 175 18.87 12.32 -12.99
C LEU A 175 17.75 13.21 -12.40
N ARG A 176 17.07 12.74 -11.35
CA ARG A 176 16.03 13.51 -10.65
C ARG A 176 16.59 14.78 -9.99
N ILE A 177 17.79 14.69 -9.42
CA ILE A 177 18.48 15.84 -8.80
C ILE A 177 18.94 16.83 -9.87
N ALA A 178 19.48 16.35 -10.99
CA ALA A 178 19.86 17.19 -12.12
C ALA A 178 18.65 18.00 -12.64
N GLU A 179 17.49 17.37 -12.79
CA GLU A 179 16.24 18.04 -13.17
C GLU A 179 15.81 19.09 -12.15
N LYS A 180 15.95 18.81 -10.84
CA LYS A 180 15.67 19.77 -9.78
C LYS A 180 16.57 21.02 -9.89
N TYR A 181 17.87 20.83 -10.15
CA TYR A 181 18.80 21.94 -10.33
C TYR A 181 18.47 22.78 -11.56
N TYR A 182 18.17 22.14 -12.69
CA TYR A 182 17.70 22.83 -13.89
C TYR A 182 16.46 23.69 -13.62
N ASN A 183 15.42 23.12 -13.00
CA ASN A 183 14.18 23.84 -12.67
C ASN A 183 14.37 24.95 -11.63
N SER A 184 15.44 24.89 -10.84
CA SER A 184 15.79 25.93 -9.85
C SER A 184 16.77 26.96 -10.42
N ASN A 185 17.07 26.92 -11.72
CA ASN A 185 18.06 27.75 -12.38
C ASN A 185 19.47 27.64 -11.73
N ILE A 186 19.87 26.43 -11.32
CA ILE A 186 21.17 26.15 -10.69
C ILE A 186 22.04 25.36 -11.69
N PRO A 187 23.23 25.85 -12.05
CA PRO A 187 24.10 25.14 -12.99
C PRO A 187 24.78 23.94 -12.32
N ILE A 188 25.11 22.93 -13.13
CA ILE A 188 25.83 21.73 -12.67
C ILE A 188 27.30 21.83 -13.12
N LEU A 189 28.23 21.94 -12.17
CA LEU A 189 29.65 22.06 -12.48
C LEU A 189 30.24 20.72 -12.95
N GLY A 190 29.70 19.61 -12.48
CA GLY A 190 30.22 18.28 -12.76
C GLY A 190 29.76 17.25 -11.75
N GLY A 191 30.52 16.15 -11.67
CA GLY A 191 30.32 15.09 -10.69
C GLY A 191 31.29 13.94 -10.88
N ASP A 192 31.35 13.08 -9.86
CA ASP A 192 32.22 11.91 -9.81
C ASP A 192 31.38 10.63 -9.75
N VAL A 193 31.97 9.53 -10.20
CA VAL A 193 31.34 8.21 -10.17
C VAL A 193 32.00 7.33 -9.12
N TYR A 194 31.16 6.63 -8.36
CA TYR A 194 31.54 5.76 -7.25
C TYR A 194 31.00 4.35 -7.45
N LEU A 195 31.79 3.37 -7.00
CA LEU A 195 31.40 1.98 -6.92
C LEU A 195 31.13 1.61 -5.46
N PHE A 196 29.94 1.09 -5.19
CA PHE A 196 29.58 0.52 -3.90
C PHE A 196 29.75 -1.00 -3.92
N ASN A 197 30.69 -1.52 -3.14
CA ASN A 197 30.94 -2.95 -3.07
C ASN A 197 31.14 -3.39 -1.61
N ASN A 198 30.40 -4.42 -1.18
CA ASN A 198 30.49 -5.02 0.15
C ASN A 198 30.51 -3.99 1.29
N GLY A 199 29.60 -3.01 1.25
CA GLY A 199 29.46 -1.99 2.28
C GLY A 199 30.45 -0.82 2.18
N ASN A 200 31.39 -0.84 1.23
CA ASN A 200 32.38 0.22 1.04
C ASN A 200 32.13 0.96 -0.28
N ILE A 201 32.12 2.28 -0.21
CA ILE A 201 32.10 3.15 -1.40
C ILE A 201 33.54 3.46 -1.81
N LYS A 202 33.85 3.40 -3.11
CA LYS A 202 35.16 3.71 -3.67
C LYS A 202 35.03 4.59 -4.91
N PRO A 203 35.92 5.56 -5.12
CA PRO A 203 35.93 6.32 -6.37
C PRO A 203 36.29 5.40 -7.54
N THR A 204 35.62 5.59 -8.67
CA THR A 204 35.99 4.93 -9.94
C THR A 204 37.03 5.72 -10.72
N PHE A 205 37.28 6.97 -10.31
CA PHE A 205 38.05 8.00 -11.02
C PHE A 205 37.41 8.51 -12.31
N ASP A 206 36.24 7.98 -12.68
CA ASP A 206 35.41 8.55 -13.74
C ASP A 206 34.69 9.80 -13.23
N ASN A 207 34.69 10.86 -14.03
CA ASN A 207 34.05 12.13 -13.71
C ASN A 207 33.59 12.85 -14.98
N TRP A 208 32.75 13.87 -14.81
CA TRP A 208 32.44 14.83 -15.85
C TRP A 208 32.47 16.24 -15.27
N TYR A 209 32.71 17.22 -16.14
CA TYR A 209 32.67 18.62 -15.77
C TYR A 209 32.07 19.45 -16.90
N CYS A 210 31.51 20.59 -16.55
CA CYS A 210 30.93 21.54 -17.48
C CYS A 210 31.28 22.96 -17.03
N ASN A 211 32.32 23.54 -17.62
CA ASN A 211 32.72 24.93 -17.33
C ASN A 211 31.83 25.92 -18.09
N ARG A 212 31.62 27.10 -17.51
CA ARG A 212 30.89 28.20 -18.16
C ARG A 212 31.70 28.77 -19.33
N ASN A 213 31.03 29.03 -20.44
CA ASN A 213 31.58 29.72 -21.61
C ASN A 213 31.44 31.23 -21.46
N ASN A 214 32.43 32.00 -21.92
CA ASN A 214 32.40 33.47 -21.80
C ASN A 214 31.26 34.13 -22.60
N SER A 215 30.77 33.49 -23.65
CA SER A 215 29.74 34.02 -24.54
C SER A 215 28.33 33.59 -24.17
N GLU A 216 28.14 32.71 -23.19
CA GLU A 216 26.82 32.16 -22.84
C GLU A 216 26.19 32.90 -21.65
N THR A 217 24.88 33.10 -21.73
CA THR A 217 24.07 33.60 -20.63
C THR A 217 24.01 32.58 -19.49
N SER A 218 23.67 33.04 -18.27
CA SER A 218 23.52 32.14 -17.12
C SER A 218 22.47 31.04 -17.38
N TYR A 219 21.38 31.36 -18.09
CA TYR A 219 20.35 30.39 -18.44
C TYR A 219 20.84 29.35 -19.46
N GLU A 220 21.57 29.77 -20.50
CA GLU A 220 22.18 28.85 -21.47
C GLU A 220 23.20 27.92 -20.80
N TYR A 221 23.96 28.44 -19.83
CA TYR A 221 24.88 27.63 -19.04
C TYR A 221 24.14 26.58 -18.20
N VAL A 222 23.04 26.96 -17.53
CA VAL A 222 22.20 26.02 -16.75
C VAL A 222 21.65 24.92 -17.66
N ALA A 223 21.09 25.27 -18.82
CA ALA A 223 20.54 24.31 -19.76
C ALA A 223 21.61 23.34 -20.31
N ARG A 224 22.77 23.87 -20.70
CA ARG A 224 23.89 23.08 -21.24
C ARG A 224 24.49 22.16 -20.18
N SER A 225 24.73 22.66 -18.97
CA SER A 225 25.28 21.87 -17.87
C SER A 225 24.34 20.73 -17.44
N TYR A 226 23.03 20.98 -17.40
CA TYR A 226 22.02 19.95 -17.19
C TYR A 226 22.07 18.85 -18.26
N GLN A 227 22.16 19.24 -19.53
CA GLN A 227 22.21 18.28 -20.65
C GLN A 227 23.49 17.43 -20.59
N VAL A 228 24.66 18.05 -20.35
CA VAL A 228 25.95 17.34 -20.21
C VAL A 228 25.88 16.31 -19.08
N ALA A 229 25.36 16.70 -17.91
CA ALA A 229 25.22 15.79 -16.78
C ALA A 229 24.28 14.62 -17.11
N CYS A 230 23.12 14.90 -17.69
CA CYS A 230 22.15 13.87 -18.07
C CYS A 230 22.71 12.90 -19.10
N ASP A 231 23.40 13.39 -20.13
CA ASP A 231 23.98 12.56 -21.18
C ASP A 231 25.06 11.64 -20.64
N TYR A 232 25.92 12.17 -19.76
CA TYR A 232 26.95 11.37 -19.10
C TYR A 232 26.33 10.26 -18.24
N ILE A 233 25.42 10.62 -17.33
CA ILE A 233 24.76 9.67 -16.43
C ILE A 233 24.00 8.59 -17.22
N LYS A 234 23.29 8.96 -18.29
CA LYS A 234 22.54 8.01 -19.13
C LYS A 234 23.44 7.05 -19.90
N LYS A 235 24.55 7.53 -20.45
CA LYS A 235 25.51 6.72 -21.21
C LYS A 235 26.35 5.78 -20.33
N TYR A 236 26.53 6.13 -19.05
CA TYR A 236 27.30 5.29 -18.13
C TYR A 236 26.65 3.89 -17.97
N PRO A 237 27.44 2.79 -17.99
CA PRO A 237 26.92 1.43 -17.94
C PRO A 237 25.95 1.19 -16.78
N ASP A 238 24.84 0.52 -17.07
CA ASP A 238 23.85 0.16 -16.05
C ASP A 238 24.41 -0.90 -15.12
N ASN A 239 24.75 -0.47 -13.89
CA ASN A 239 25.19 -1.34 -12.82
C ASN A 239 24.56 -0.86 -11.50
N ALA A 240 23.91 -1.78 -10.78
CA ALA A 240 23.20 -1.48 -9.53
C ALA A 240 24.11 -0.93 -8.42
N ASN A 241 25.42 -1.13 -8.53
CA ASN A 241 26.43 -0.71 -7.57
C ASN A 241 27.07 0.64 -7.91
N ILE A 242 26.64 1.33 -8.98
CA ILE A 242 27.20 2.61 -9.39
C ILE A 242 26.39 3.78 -8.84
N PHE A 243 27.11 4.77 -8.31
CA PHE A 243 26.59 5.99 -7.71
C PHE A 243 27.28 7.23 -8.29
N PHE A 244 26.59 8.36 -8.31
CA PHE A 244 27.05 9.62 -8.92
C PHE A 244 26.95 10.75 -7.89
N SER A 245 28.03 11.49 -7.63
CA SER A 245 27.93 12.80 -6.97
C SER A 245 27.53 13.86 -8.00
N ILE A 246 26.88 14.94 -7.56
CA ILE A 246 26.57 16.08 -8.43
C ILE A 246 27.06 17.35 -7.72
N VAL A 247 27.92 18.10 -8.40
CA VAL A 247 28.47 19.36 -7.91
C VAL A 247 27.63 20.50 -8.51
N LYS A 248 26.96 21.26 -7.64
CA LYS A 248 26.19 22.45 -8.04
C LYS A 248 27.11 23.68 -8.10
N GLY A 249 26.82 24.58 -9.04
CA GLY A 249 27.46 25.90 -9.11
C GLY A 249 26.68 26.96 -8.35
N HIS A 250 27.29 28.15 -8.26
CA HIS A 250 26.60 29.37 -7.89
C HIS A 250 26.41 30.23 -9.14
N ILE A 251 25.29 30.94 -9.23
CA ILE A 251 25.14 32.06 -10.15
C ILE A 251 25.37 33.29 -9.29
N ASP A 252 26.48 33.99 -9.53
CA ASP A 252 26.66 35.32 -8.97
C ASP A 252 25.72 36.26 -9.75
N GLU A 253 24.81 36.95 -9.03
CA GLU A 253 23.94 38.00 -9.59
C GLU A 253 24.72 39.27 -9.92
#